data_AF-A0AAW7PK32-F1
#
_entry.id   AF-A0AAW7PK32-F1
#
_cell.length_a   1.000
_cell.length_b   1.000
_cell.length_c   1.000
_cell.angle_alpha   90.00
_cell.angle_beta   90.00
_cell.angle_gamma   90.00
#
_symmetry.space_group_name_H-M   'P 1'
#
loop_
_entity.id
_entity.type
_entity.pdbx_description
1 polymer ?
#
loop_
_entity_poly.entity_id
_entity_poly.type
_entity_poly.pdbx_seq_one_letter_code
_entity_poly.pdbx_strand_id
1 'polypeptide(L)'
;MVYSIKETINETVNQQAETPSNTKTKAVLNQAVADLSVAASIVHQVHWYMRGPGFLYLHPKMDELMDSLNAHLDVISERLITIGGEPYSTLVEFSSNSGLTETTGTFDKPMSDQIQLLVDTYKYLSVLFQVGLDITDEEGDAPSNDIFTAAKSEIDKTIWMLTAELGQAPGLR
;
A
#
# COMPACT_ATOMS: atom_id res chain seq x y z
N MET A 1 18.48 29.99 36.76
CA MET A 1 18.45 28.51 36.72
C MET A 1 17.06 28.15 36.24
N VAL A 2 16.89 28.05 34.92
CA VAL A 2 15.58 27.79 34.31
C VAL A 2 15.68 26.38 33.73
N TYR A 3 15.22 25.40 34.49
CA TYR A 3 14.95 24.07 33.96
C TYR A 3 13.91 24.23 32.84
N SER A 4 14.21 23.71 31.66
CA SER A 4 13.31 23.82 30.50
C SER A 4 12.12 22.88 30.71
N ILE A 5 10.92 23.30 30.31
CA ILE A 5 9.68 22.49 30.34
C ILE A 5 9.91 21.09 29.69
N LYS A 6 10.84 20.98 28.72
CA LYS A 6 11.26 19.72 28.11
C LYS A 6 11.96 18.74 29.07
N GLU A 7 12.75 19.22 30.03
CA GLU A 7 13.52 18.37 30.95
C GLU A 7 12.62 17.68 31.99
N THR A 8 11.60 18.39 32.49
CA THR A 8 10.60 17.84 33.43
C THR A 8 9.67 16.81 32.78
N ILE A 9 9.39 16.94 31.48
CA ILE A 9 8.63 15.94 30.71
C ILE A 9 9.48 14.69 30.49
N ASN A 10 10.75 14.87 30.15
CA ASN A 10 11.70 13.79 29.87
C ASN A 10 11.99 12.90 31.09
N GLU A 11 12.06 13.43 32.30
CA GLU A 11 12.32 12.61 33.49
C GLU A 11 11.10 11.78 33.94
N THR A 12 9.89 12.29 33.71
CA THR A 12 8.65 11.64 34.16
C THR A 12 8.22 10.49 33.25
N VAL A 13 8.54 10.55 31.95
CA VAL A 13 8.23 9.50 30.96
C VAL A 13 9.25 8.35 30.99
N ASN A 14 10.52 8.67 31.26
CA ASN A 14 11.64 7.71 31.16
C ASN A 14 11.76 6.69 32.30
N GLN A 15 10.95 6.77 33.36
CA GLN A 15 11.00 5.78 34.45
C GLN A 15 9.96 4.66 34.32
N GLN A 16 9.01 4.70 33.37
CA GLN A 16 7.85 3.78 33.40
C GLN A 16 7.39 3.12 32.09
N ALA A 17 7.90 3.47 30.91
CA ALA A 17 7.41 2.81 29.68
C ALA A 17 8.42 1.78 29.16
N GLU A 18 8.13 0.49 29.37
CA GLU A 18 8.69 -0.58 28.54
C GLU A 18 8.38 -0.23 27.07
N THR A 19 9.41 -0.10 26.24
CA THR A 19 9.25 0.25 24.82
C THR A 19 8.36 -0.80 24.14
N PRO A 20 7.21 -0.42 23.53
CA PRO A 20 6.42 -1.35 22.74
C PRO A 20 7.30 -1.94 21.62
N SER A 21 7.31 -3.26 21.51
CA SER A 21 8.03 -3.97 20.44
C SER A 21 7.35 -3.67 19.11
N ASN A 22 7.98 -2.93 18.19
CA ASN A 22 7.42 -2.56 16.87
C ASN A 22 7.42 -3.71 15.83
N THR A 23 7.31 -4.95 16.29
CA THR A 23 7.57 -6.13 15.45
C THR A 23 6.44 -6.35 14.44
N LYS A 24 5.19 -6.10 14.83
CA LYS A 24 4.05 -6.24 13.91
C LYS A 24 4.03 -5.10 12.89
N THR A 25 4.34 -3.88 13.30
CA THR A 25 4.45 -2.73 12.38
C THR A 25 5.50 -2.99 11.31
N LYS A 26 6.68 -3.49 11.70
CA LYS A 26 7.71 -3.88 10.71
C LYS A 26 7.22 -4.98 9.77
N ALA A 27 6.52 -5.99 10.29
CA ALA A 27 5.99 -7.08 9.47
C ALA A 27 4.95 -6.60 8.45
N VAL A 28 3.99 -5.77 8.86
CA VAL A 28 2.94 -5.26 7.95
C VAL A 28 3.48 -4.26 6.93
N LEU A 29 4.47 -3.44 7.30
CA LEU A 29 5.18 -2.60 6.32
C LEU A 29 5.90 -3.46 5.28
N ASN A 30 6.57 -4.55 5.70
CA ASN A 30 7.28 -5.43 4.76
C ASN A 30 6.32 -6.23 3.87
N GLN A 31 5.15 -6.61 4.39
CA GLN A 31 4.06 -7.18 3.60
C GLN A 31 3.62 -6.19 2.51
N ALA A 32 3.40 -4.92 2.87
CA ALA A 32 3.07 -3.86 1.92
C ALA A 32 4.16 -3.62 0.86
N VAL A 33 5.45 -3.76 1.21
CA VAL A 33 6.55 -3.70 0.22
C VAL A 33 6.41 -4.78 -0.86
N ALA A 34 6.13 -6.03 -0.46
CA ALA A 34 5.92 -7.13 -1.41
C ALA A 34 4.66 -6.91 -2.26
N ASP A 35 3.54 -6.56 -1.63
CA ASP A 35 2.25 -6.40 -2.30
C ASP A 35 2.21 -5.20 -3.26
N LEU A 36 2.82 -4.07 -2.90
CA LEU A 36 2.90 -2.91 -3.80
C LEU A 36 3.76 -3.20 -5.02
N SER A 37 4.86 -3.95 -4.85
CA SER A 37 5.72 -4.36 -5.96
C SER A 37 4.98 -5.27 -6.95
N VAL A 38 4.20 -6.24 -6.45
CA VAL A 38 3.38 -7.12 -7.29
C VAL A 38 2.20 -6.35 -7.90
N ALA A 39 1.55 -5.46 -7.17
CA ALA A 39 0.48 -4.61 -7.68
C ALA A 39 0.95 -3.72 -8.84
N ALA A 40 2.15 -3.12 -8.73
CA ALA A 40 2.75 -2.35 -9.82
C ALA A 40 2.97 -3.22 -11.08
N SER A 41 3.44 -4.46 -10.92
CA SER A 41 3.56 -5.42 -12.02
C SER A 41 2.21 -5.76 -12.67
N ILE A 42 1.16 -5.97 -11.87
CA ILE A 42 -0.21 -6.21 -12.37
C ILE A 42 -0.70 -5.01 -13.19
N VAL A 43 -0.54 -3.79 -12.68
CA VAL A 43 -0.92 -2.56 -13.41
C VAL A 43 -0.14 -2.46 -14.73
N HIS A 44 1.15 -2.76 -14.72
CA HIS A 44 1.98 -2.75 -15.92
C HIS A 44 1.55 -3.81 -16.94
N GLN A 45 1.10 -4.98 -16.48
CA GLN A 45 0.51 -5.99 -17.35
C GLN A 45 -0.76 -5.46 -18.04
N VAL A 46 -1.66 -4.79 -17.31
CA VAL A 46 -2.86 -4.17 -17.90
C VAL A 46 -2.46 -3.11 -18.93
N HIS A 47 -1.49 -2.26 -18.61
CA HIS A 47 -0.96 -1.23 -19.51
C HIS A 47 -0.52 -1.79 -20.87
N TRP A 48 0.22 -2.91 -20.88
CA TRP A 48 0.72 -3.53 -22.11
C TRP A 48 -0.30 -4.38 -22.86
N TYR A 49 -1.15 -5.12 -22.15
CA TYR A 49 -1.99 -6.16 -22.76
C TYR A 49 -3.42 -5.72 -23.07
N MET A 50 -3.88 -4.54 -22.62
CA MET A 50 -5.24 -4.11 -22.90
C MET A 50 -5.49 -3.83 -24.40
N ARG A 51 -6.66 -4.23 -24.89
CA ARG A 51 -7.15 -3.91 -26.24
C ARG A 51 -8.65 -3.63 -26.20
N GLY A 52 -9.10 -2.72 -27.08
CA GLY A 52 -10.52 -2.42 -27.26
C GLY A 52 -10.87 -0.95 -27.01
N PRO A 53 -12.17 -0.60 -27.10
CA PRO A 53 -12.66 0.73 -26.80
C PRO A 53 -12.17 1.20 -25.42
N GLY A 54 -11.72 2.45 -25.36
CA GLY A 54 -11.17 3.07 -24.16
C GLY A 54 -9.65 2.94 -23.96
N PHE A 55 -8.96 2.15 -24.80
CA PHE A 55 -7.50 2.01 -24.78
C PHE A 55 -6.78 3.36 -24.64
N LEU A 56 -7.11 4.36 -25.47
CA LEU A 56 -6.36 5.62 -25.53
C LEU A 56 -6.43 6.46 -24.25
N TYR A 57 -7.43 6.26 -23.38
CA TYR A 57 -7.51 6.97 -22.11
C TYR A 57 -7.16 6.07 -20.91
N LEU A 58 -7.42 4.76 -20.99
CA LEU A 58 -7.08 3.83 -19.91
C LEU A 58 -5.59 3.46 -19.92
N HIS A 59 -4.95 3.38 -21.09
CA HIS A 59 -3.53 3.06 -21.21
C HIS A 59 -2.63 4.04 -20.45
N PRO A 60 -2.69 5.38 -20.69
CA PRO A 60 -1.91 6.33 -19.91
C PRO A 60 -2.39 6.40 -18.44
N LYS A 61 -3.65 6.06 -18.16
CA LYS A 61 -4.12 5.98 -16.78
C LYS A 61 -3.37 4.91 -15.98
N MET A 62 -2.94 3.82 -16.61
CA MET A 62 -2.14 2.80 -15.92
C MET A 62 -0.76 3.31 -15.50
N ASP A 63 -0.16 4.21 -16.27
CA ASP A 63 1.11 4.85 -15.86
C ASP A 63 0.90 5.70 -14.60
N GLU A 64 -0.17 6.51 -14.55
CA GLU A 64 -0.50 7.28 -13.34
C GLU A 64 -0.71 6.38 -12.10
N LEU A 65 -1.37 5.23 -12.28
CA LEU A 65 -1.59 4.26 -11.21
C LEU A 65 -0.29 3.60 -10.77
N MET A 66 0.59 3.25 -11.71
CA MET A 66 1.89 2.65 -11.42
C MET A 66 2.81 3.63 -10.70
N ASP A 67 2.84 4.90 -11.10
CA ASP A 67 3.61 5.95 -10.43
C ASP A 67 3.16 6.15 -8.98
N SER A 68 1.84 6.17 -8.73
CA SER A 68 1.28 6.27 -7.37
C SER A 68 1.64 5.05 -6.50
N LEU A 69 1.52 3.83 -7.03
CA LEU A 69 1.91 2.61 -6.31
C LEU A 69 3.41 2.61 -5.95
N ASN A 70 4.27 3.02 -6.88
CA ASN A 70 5.70 3.12 -6.64
C ASN A 70 6.06 4.21 -5.62
N ALA A 71 5.33 5.34 -5.61
CA ALA A 71 5.50 6.37 -4.60
C ALA A 71 5.15 5.86 -3.19
N HIS A 72 4.07 5.08 -3.06
CA HIS A 72 3.74 4.43 -1.79
C HIS A 72 4.78 3.38 -1.38
N LEU A 73 5.28 2.58 -2.33
CA LEU A 73 6.32 1.58 -2.09
C LEU A 73 7.56 2.21 -1.47
N ASP A 74 8.02 3.33 -2.04
CA ASP A 74 9.20 4.06 -1.57
C ASP A 74 9.00 4.56 -0.13
N VAL A 75 7.92 5.30 0.13
CA VAL A 75 7.59 5.85 1.47
C VAL A 75 7.49 4.73 2.53
N ILE A 76 6.84 3.62 2.20
CA ILE A 76 6.65 2.49 3.12
C ILE A 76 7.97 1.74 3.38
N SER A 77 8.77 1.52 2.33
CA SER A 77 10.10 0.89 2.45
C SER A 77 11.06 1.75 3.27
N GLU A 78 11.12 3.05 2.99
CA GLU A 78 11.91 4.00 3.77
C GLU A 78 11.44 4.09 5.23
N ARG A 79 10.11 4.02 5.47
CA ARG A 79 9.58 3.95 6.83
C ARG A 79 10.04 2.69 7.56
N LEU A 80 10.00 1.54 6.89
CA LEU A 80 10.46 0.27 7.45
C LEU A 80 11.94 0.33 7.85
N ILE A 81 12.80 0.90 7.00
CA ILE A 81 14.22 1.13 7.31
C ILE A 81 14.35 2.06 8.52
N THR A 82 13.59 3.16 8.53
CA THR A 82 13.63 4.19 9.58
C THR A 82 13.32 3.63 10.97
N ILE A 83 12.44 2.62 11.07
CA ILE A 83 12.09 1.98 12.34
C ILE A 83 12.90 0.71 12.65
N GLY A 84 13.98 0.48 11.91
CA GLY A 84 14.94 -0.61 12.14
C GLY A 84 14.50 -1.97 11.58
N GLY A 85 13.77 -1.96 10.47
CA GLY A 85 13.49 -3.16 9.66
C GLY A 85 14.35 -3.24 8.40
N GLU A 86 14.18 -4.33 7.66
CA GLU A 86 14.91 -4.64 6.42
C GLU A 86 13.87 -4.98 5.35
N PRO A 87 13.59 -4.06 4.40
CA PRO A 87 12.59 -4.29 3.36
C PRO A 87 13.03 -5.43 2.44
N TYR A 88 12.06 -6.23 1.98
CA TYR A 88 12.26 -7.09 0.82
C TYR A 88 12.80 -6.25 -0.34
N SER A 89 13.72 -6.82 -1.12
CA SER A 89 14.47 -6.03 -2.12
C SER A 89 14.75 -6.78 -3.41
N THR A 90 14.22 -7.99 -3.55
CA THR A 90 14.36 -8.82 -4.75
C THR A 90 13.00 -9.25 -5.29
N LEU A 91 12.93 -9.46 -6.61
CA LEU A 91 11.71 -9.93 -7.28
C LEU A 91 11.21 -11.27 -6.71
N VAL A 92 12.14 -12.13 -6.27
CA VAL A 92 11.79 -13.42 -5.63
C VAL A 92 11.15 -13.19 -4.27
N GLU A 93 11.66 -12.27 -3.46
CA GLU A 93 11.04 -11.93 -2.17
C GLU A 93 9.66 -11.30 -2.36
N PHE A 94 9.50 -10.39 -3.32
CA PHE A 94 8.19 -9.78 -3.60
C PHE A 94 7.16 -10.83 -3.98
N SER A 95 7.48 -11.67 -4.98
CA SER A 95 6.56 -12.71 -5.47
C SER A 95 6.30 -13.82 -4.43
N SER A 96 7.26 -14.15 -3.57
CA SER A 96 7.10 -15.21 -2.57
C SER A 96 6.31 -14.77 -1.33
N ASN A 97 6.27 -13.46 -1.03
CA ASN A 97 5.63 -12.93 0.17
C ASN A 97 4.34 -12.15 -0.11
N SER A 98 4.07 -11.77 -1.36
CA SER A 98 2.83 -11.07 -1.69
C SER A 98 1.60 -11.98 -1.54
N GLY A 99 0.48 -11.41 -1.06
CA GLY A 99 -0.82 -12.07 -1.10
C GLY A 99 -1.55 -11.90 -2.44
N LEU A 100 -1.01 -11.10 -3.36
CA LEU A 100 -1.51 -10.97 -4.73
C LEU A 100 -0.93 -12.09 -5.60
N THR A 101 -1.72 -12.52 -6.59
CA THR A 101 -1.29 -13.56 -7.54
C THR A 101 -1.24 -12.97 -8.94
N GLU A 102 -0.13 -13.21 -9.65
CA GLU A 102 0.02 -12.86 -11.04
C GLU A 102 -0.34 -14.03 -11.96
N THR A 103 -0.77 -13.70 -13.17
CA THR A 103 -0.97 -14.68 -14.24
C THR A 103 -0.22 -14.23 -15.49
N THR A 104 0.09 -15.15 -16.39
CA THR A 104 0.71 -14.81 -17.67
C THR A 104 -0.21 -13.90 -18.49
N GLY A 105 0.29 -12.74 -18.91
CA GLY A 105 -0.45 -11.79 -19.73
C GLY A 105 -0.93 -12.38 -21.06
N THR A 106 -2.14 -11.99 -21.48
CA THR A 106 -2.71 -12.35 -22.78
C THR A 106 -3.56 -11.20 -23.32
N PHE A 107 -3.56 -11.03 -24.65
CA PHE A 107 -4.36 -10.01 -25.34
C PHE A 107 -5.85 -10.36 -25.44
N ASP A 108 -6.24 -11.56 -25.01
CA ASP A 108 -7.61 -12.08 -25.14
C ASP A 108 -8.52 -11.65 -23.97
N LYS A 109 -7.99 -10.90 -23.00
CA LYS A 109 -8.77 -10.40 -21.86
C LYS A 109 -9.67 -9.23 -22.29
N PRO A 110 -10.99 -9.30 -22.02
CA PRO A 110 -11.89 -8.16 -22.18
C PRO A 110 -11.46 -6.96 -21.33
N MET A 111 -11.78 -5.75 -21.81
CA MET A 111 -11.49 -4.52 -21.06
C MET A 111 -12.10 -4.52 -19.65
N SER A 112 -13.33 -5.03 -19.51
CA SER A 112 -14.01 -5.16 -18.21
C SER A 112 -13.22 -6.02 -17.22
N ASP A 113 -12.62 -7.12 -17.70
CA ASP A 113 -11.90 -8.06 -16.86
C ASP A 113 -10.58 -7.45 -16.38
N GLN A 114 -9.92 -6.66 -17.24
CA GLN A 114 -8.72 -5.90 -16.89
C GLN A 114 -9.03 -4.87 -15.80
N ILE A 115 -10.12 -4.10 -15.93
CA ILE A 115 -10.51 -3.11 -14.92
C ILE A 115 -10.96 -3.81 -13.62
N GLN A 116 -11.65 -4.95 -13.70
CA GLN A 116 -12.02 -5.74 -12.52
C GLN A 116 -10.79 -6.25 -11.76
N LEU A 117 -9.76 -6.73 -12.47
CA LEU A 117 -8.49 -7.13 -11.86
C LEU A 117 -7.84 -5.98 -11.09
N LEU A 118 -7.89 -4.74 -11.61
CA LEU A 118 -7.42 -3.56 -10.90
C LEU A 118 -8.27 -3.30 -9.64
N VAL A 119 -9.60 -3.35 -9.76
CA VAL A 119 -10.49 -3.18 -8.60
C VAL A 119 -10.17 -4.18 -7.49
N ASP A 120 -9.97 -5.46 -7.85
CA ASP A 120 -9.69 -6.51 -6.87
C ASP A 120 -8.31 -6.33 -6.23
N THR A 121 -7.30 -5.96 -7.03
CA THR A 121 -5.95 -5.62 -6.53
C THR A 121 -5.99 -4.45 -5.54
N TYR A 122 -6.69 -3.37 -5.89
CA TYR A 122 -6.79 -2.20 -5.01
C TYR A 122 -7.62 -2.48 -3.75
N LYS A 123 -8.68 -3.30 -3.84
CA LYS A 123 -9.44 -3.74 -2.66
C LYS A 123 -8.57 -4.55 -1.71
N TYR A 124 -7.72 -5.43 -2.23
CA TYR A 124 -6.75 -6.15 -1.41
C TYR A 124 -5.82 -5.17 -0.67
N LEU A 125 -5.24 -4.18 -1.37
CA LEU A 125 -4.38 -3.17 -0.76
C LEU A 125 -5.12 -2.33 0.30
N SER A 126 -6.39 -1.97 0.06
CA SER A 126 -7.22 -1.24 1.02
C SER A 126 -7.41 -2.02 2.33
N VAL A 127 -7.60 -3.34 2.25
CA VAL A 127 -7.68 -4.22 3.41
C VAL A 127 -6.32 -4.33 4.10
N LEU A 128 -5.24 -4.54 3.35
CA LEU A 128 -3.88 -4.57 3.90
C LEU A 128 -3.55 -3.29 4.69
N PHE A 129 -3.90 -2.13 4.15
CA PHE A 129 -3.66 -0.86 4.83
C PHE A 129 -4.55 -0.66 6.05
N GLN A 130 -5.78 -1.21 6.06
CA GLN A 130 -6.57 -1.25 7.29
C GLN A 130 -5.89 -2.10 8.38
N VAL A 131 -5.34 -3.26 8.02
CA VAL A 131 -4.55 -4.07 8.96
C VAL A 131 -3.33 -3.29 9.46
N GLY A 132 -2.68 -2.52 8.57
CA GLY A 132 -1.60 -1.60 8.93
C GLY A 132 -2.02 -0.55 9.96
N LEU A 133 -3.18 0.08 9.78
CA LEU A 133 -3.76 1.03 10.74
C LEU A 133 -3.97 0.38 12.11
N ASP A 134 -4.68 -0.76 12.14
CA ASP A 134 -4.99 -1.46 13.39
C ASP A 134 -3.73 -1.85 14.17
N ILE A 135 -2.70 -2.33 13.46
CA ILE A 135 -1.41 -2.73 14.05
C ILE A 135 -0.62 -1.51 14.56
N THR A 136 -0.56 -0.44 13.79
CA THR A 136 0.21 0.75 14.15
C THR A 136 -0.44 1.51 15.30
N ASP A 137 -1.77 1.48 15.40
CA ASP A 137 -2.50 1.95 16.59
C ASP A 137 -2.21 1.05 17.80
N GLU A 138 -2.19 -0.28 17.63
CA GLU A 138 -1.86 -1.22 18.71
C GLU A 138 -0.44 -0.99 19.27
N GLU A 139 0.55 -0.78 18.40
CA GLU A 139 1.96 -0.59 18.80
C GLU A 139 2.33 0.87 19.09
N GLY A 140 1.39 1.81 18.94
CA GLY A 140 1.60 3.24 19.19
C GLY A 140 2.55 3.92 18.19
N ASP A 141 2.67 3.40 16.97
CA ASP A 141 3.48 3.99 15.90
C ASP A 141 2.64 4.96 15.05
N ALA A 142 2.40 6.15 15.61
CA ALA A 142 1.60 7.18 14.95
C ALA A 142 2.13 7.60 13.55
N PRO A 143 3.45 7.79 13.32
CA PRO A 143 3.93 8.11 11.97
C PRO A 143 3.65 7.02 10.92
N SER A 144 3.77 5.74 11.29
CA SER A 144 3.41 4.64 10.38
C SER A 144 1.89 4.56 10.16
N ASN A 145 1.09 4.86 11.19
CA ASN A 145 -0.36 4.95 11.07
C ASN A 145 -0.80 6.05 10.09
N ASP A 146 -0.19 7.24 10.17
CA ASP A 146 -0.47 8.34 9.23
C ASP A 146 -0.13 7.96 7.78
N ILE A 147 0.97 7.23 7.56
CA ILE A 147 1.36 6.72 6.23
C ILE A 147 0.28 5.77 5.69
N PHE A 148 -0.17 4.79 6.49
CA PHE A 148 -1.26 3.90 6.07
C PHE A 148 -2.59 4.63 5.86
N THR A 149 -2.88 5.66 6.64
CA THR A 149 -4.09 6.48 6.50
C THR A 149 -4.12 7.20 5.14
N ALA A 150 -3.00 7.85 4.80
CA ALA A 150 -2.86 8.55 3.52
C ALA A 150 -2.95 7.57 2.34
N ALA A 151 -2.21 6.46 2.39
CA ALA A 151 -2.22 5.45 1.34
C ALA A 151 -3.62 4.83 1.16
N LYS A 152 -4.29 4.44 2.25
CA LYS A 152 -5.64 3.87 2.20
C LYS A 152 -6.64 4.86 1.59
N SER A 153 -6.57 6.13 1.96
CA SER A 153 -7.46 7.17 1.42
C SER A 153 -7.31 7.31 -0.12
N GLU A 154 -6.08 7.22 -0.63
CA GLU A 154 -5.80 7.27 -2.06
C GLU A 154 -6.28 6.00 -2.80
N ILE A 155 -6.02 4.82 -2.22
CA ILE A 155 -6.49 3.54 -2.75
C ILE A 155 -8.02 3.49 -2.80
N ASP A 156 -8.73 3.91 -1.74
CA ASP A 156 -10.20 3.89 -1.68
C ASP A 156 -10.82 4.82 -2.72
N LYS A 157 -10.20 5.98 -2.95
CA LYS A 157 -10.60 6.88 -4.05
C LYS A 157 -10.40 6.23 -5.41
N THR A 158 -9.30 5.50 -5.60
CA THR A 158 -9.04 4.79 -6.86
C THR A 158 -10.05 3.66 -7.10
N ILE A 159 -10.42 2.90 -6.05
CA ILE A 159 -11.49 1.89 -6.12
C ILE A 159 -12.80 2.53 -6.58
N TRP A 160 -13.17 3.70 -6.04
CA TRP A 160 -14.35 4.42 -6.50
C TRP A 160 -14.29 4.75 -7.99
N MET A 161 -13.18 5.31 -8.47
CA MET A 161 -13.07 5.71 -9.88
C MET A 161 -13.09 4.51 -10.83
N LEU A 162 -12.39 3.41 -10.49
CA LEU A 162 -12.38 2.19 -11.31
C LEU A 162 -13.73 1.48 -11.32
N THR A 163 -14.41 1.40 -10.17
CA THR A 163 -15.77 0.83 -10.12
C THR A 163 -16.79 1.70 -10.86
N ALA A 164 -16.63 3.02 -10.85
CA ALA A 164 -17.46 3.92 -11.64
C ALA A 164 -17.29 3.70 -13.16
N GLU A 165 -16.06 3.43 -13.64
CA GLU A 165 -15.80 3.04 -15.05
C GLU A 165 -16.51 1.72 -15.41
N LEU A 166 -16.70 0.82 -14.44
CA LEU A 166 -17.50 -0.40 -14.59
C LEU A 166 -19.01 -0.18 -14.43
N GLY A 167 -19.46 1.05 -14.14
CA GLY A 167 -20.87 1.35 -13.86
C GLY A 167 -21.38 0.80 -12.51
N GLN A 168 -20.48 0.62 -11.54
CA GLN A 168 -20.76 0.02 -10.23
C GLN A 168 -20.49 1.01 -9.09
N ALA A 169 -21.08 0.74 -7.92
CA ALA A 169 -20.71 1.43 -6.68
C ALA A 169 -19.40 0.85 -6.10
N PRO A 170 -18.63 1.60 -5.28
CA PRO A 170 -17.32 1.16 -4.77
C PRO A 170 -17.34 -0.17 -4.00
N GLY A 171 -18.42 -0.41 -3.26
CA GLY A 171 -18.56 -1.63 -2.46
C GLY A 171 -17.54 -1.77 -1.33
N LEU A 172 -17.01 -0.65 -0.83
CA LEU A 172 -16.19 -0.60 0.39
C LEU A 172 -17.10 -0.83 1.61
N ARG A 173 -16.85 -1.90 2.36
CA ARG A 173 -17.49 -2.20 3.66
C ARG A 173 -16.48 -2.87 4.56
#